data_AF-A0A4P6XXJ8-F1
#
_entry.id   AF-A0A4P6XXJ8-F1
#
_cell.length_a   1.000
_cell.length_b   1.000
_cell.length_c   1.000
_cell.angle_alpha   90.00
_cell.angle_beta   90.00
_cell.angle_gamma   90.00
#
_symmetry.space_group_name_H-M   'P 1'
#
loop_
_entity.id
_entity.type
_entity.pdbx_description
1 polymer ?
#
loop_
_entity_poly.entity_id
_entity_poly.type
_entity_poly.pdbx_seq_one_letter_code
_entity_poly.pdbx_strand_id
1 'polypeptide(L)'
;MNKHKFFFPLEAVIPKSNQALPYKPNRCNLQPFRGLTRCTAHQFHTLTGNGPKSASNTQLHAQIRAESLYFLDRNPLKKFVSRFSASRTYASRKFTRQERINEARYTAQLNLDKIDAQYEILTKKVTKVVDVGSAPGTWLRHTRNRLLQIHNMKHEELHKKCTVIGVDLLFCQPPRGTFFTQGNIYSQNTHTQVEHLLKESAFRHLKQKLTGNLGTLDNSAFSDMEVSYIQKEANEAQLDASLSGLAGELGDLALTESNFDILKHTFQADLVLSDLGTTPLQESGFHNNTLSKPFIRSSQNKMLRLPWDFPEKASIDMAEAALLLCGSVLTKGGTFVVRLSMVDLSDPELELLEKRLLLVFESVSRWSDNGRTHSDTPRHQNLFMICENKRDHMIDKYEVFGVAREPQV
;
A
#
# COMPACT_ATOMS: atom_id res chain seq x y z
N MET A 1 -51.97 -13.62 15.12
CA MET A 1 -51.94 -12.43 15.98
C MET A 1 -50.57 -11.78 15.85
N ASN A 2 -50.57 -10.46 15.66
CA ASN A 2 -49.46 -9.50 15.56
C ASN A 2 -48.40 -9.68 14.47
N LYS A 3 -48.74 -9.14 13.29
CA LYS A 3 -47.83 -8.62 12.27
C LYS A 3 -47.48 -7.17 12.64
N HIS A 4 -46.22 -6.83 12.83
CA HIS A 4 -45.76 -5.43 12.79
C HIS A 4 -44.86 -5.24 11.57
N LYS A 5 -45.47 -4.64 10.53
CA LYS A 5 -44.79 -4.01 9.40
C LYS A 5 -44.35 -2.62 9.85
N PHE A 6 -43.06 -2.29 9.74
CA PHE A 6 -42.61 -0.91 9.78
C PHE A 6 -42.44 -0.40 8.35
N PHE A 7 -43.35 0.48 7.97
CA PHE A 7 -43.30 1.36 6.79
C PHE A 7 -42.35 2.52 7.10
N PHE A 8 -41.43 2.82 6.18
CA PHE A 8 -40.78 4.13 6.10
C PHE A 8 -41.48 4.95 5.02
N PRO A 9 -42.00 6.16 5.31
CA PRO A 9 -42.53 7.04 4.28
C PRO A 9 -41.38 7.79 3.59
N LEU A 10 -41.39 7.74 2.25
CA LEU A 10 -40.75 8.70 1.37
C LEU A 10 -41.51 10.04 1.48
N GLU A 11 -40.87 11.08 2.01
CA GLU A 11 -41.29 12.46 1.75
C GLU A 11 -40.17 13.22 1.04
N ALA A 12 -40.48 13.59 -0.20
CA ALA A 12 -39.73 14.52 -1.01
C ALA A 12 -39.94 15.94 -0.49
N VAL A 13 -38.85 16.65 -0.16
CA VAL A 13 -38.87 18.09 0.09
C VAL A 13 -38.02 18.78 -0.97
N ILE A 14 -38.72 19.45 -1.89
CA ILE A 14 -38.18 20.42 -2.85
C ILE A 14 -38.10 21.78 -2.14
N PRO A 15 -36.96 22.48 -2.15
CA PRO A 15 -36.97 23.93 -1.96
C PRO A 15 -36.72 24.66 -3.29
N LYS A 16 -37.66 25.55 -3.61
CA LYS A 16 -37.57 26.54 -4.69
C LYS A 16 -36.65 27.70 -4.29
N SER A 17 -35.76 28.05 -5.23
CA SER A 17 -35.27 29.37 -5.66
C SER A 17 -34.88 30.48 -4.65
N ASN A 18 -33.66 30.97 -4.89
CA ASN A 18 -33.21 32.38 -4.96
C ASN A 18 -33.35 33.29 -3.74
N GLN A 19 -32.21 33.58 -3.11
CA GLN A 19 -31.79 34.97 -2.84
C GLN A 19 -30.25 35.03 -2.76
N ALA A 20 -29.64 35.72 -3.72
CA ALA A 20 -28.21 36.00 -3.76
C ALA A 20 -27.86 37.08 -2.73
N LEU A 21 -26.92 36.78 -1.84
CA LEU A 21 -26.32 37.77 -0.93
C LEU A 21 -24.99 38.28 -1.52
N PRO A 22 -24.68 39.58 -1.40
CA PRO A 22 -23.56 40.19 -2.09
C PRO A 22 -22.21 39.84 -1.45
N TYR A 23 -21.27 39.43 -2.30
CA TYR A 23 -19.87 39.18 -2.00
C TYR A 23 -19.15 40.52 -1.69
N LYS A 24 -18.63 40.67 -0.47
CA LYS A 24 -17.73 41.78 -0.09
C LYS A 24 -16.27 41.33 -0.26
N PRO A 25 -15.47 41.99 -1.11
CA PRO A 25 -14.04 41.71 -1.21
C PRO A 25 -13.29 42.31 -0.02
N ASN A 26 -12.57 41.47 0.74
CA ASN A 26 -11.63 41.94 1.74
C ASN A 26 -10.40 42.56 1.07
N ARG A 27 -10.19 43.85 1.34
CA ARG A 27 -8.97 44.60 1.02
C ARG A 27 -7.78 44.00 1.77
N CYS A 28 -6.81 43.44 1.06
CA CYS A 28 -5.47 43.25 1.60
C CYS A 28 -4.68 44.55 1.43
N ASN A 29 -4.29 45.16 2.54
CA ASN A 29 -3.35 46.27 2.58
C ASN A 29 -1.96 45.74 2.20
N LEU A 30 -1.46 46.17 1.03
CA LEU A 30 -0.05 46.14 0.68
C LEU A 30 0.69 47.18 1.54
N GLN A 31 1.65 46.72 2.35
CA GLN A 31 2.73 47.57 2.85
C GLN A 31 4.05 47.16 2.17
N PRO A 32 4.91 48.12 1.81
CA PRO A 32 6.13 47.86 1.04
C PRO A 32 7.27 47.41 1.95
N PHE A 33 7.89 46.27 1.63
CA PHE A 33 9.17 45.89 2.23
C PHE A 33 10.30 46.68 1.56
N ARG A 34 10.91 47.58 2.35
CA ARG A 34 12.20 48.21 2.03
C ARG A 34 13.30 47.17 2.17
N GLY A 35 14.24 47.21 1.23
CA GLY A 35 15.23 46.16 1.00
C GLY A 35 16.41 46.13 1.97
N LEU A 36 17.26 45.13 1.72
CA LEU A 36 18.67 45.15 2.05
C LEU A 36 19.42 44.32 1.00
N THR A 37 20.30 45.03 0.32
CA THR A 37 21.31 44.56 -0.62
C THR A 37 22.42 43.82 0.12
N ARG A 38 22.90 42.71 -0.46
CA ARG A 38 24.33 42.50 -0.80
C ARG A 38 24.53 41.17 -1.50
N CYS A 39 24.90 41.26 -2.77
CA CYS A 39 25.52 40.21 -3.57
C CYS A 39 26.98 40.01 -3.12
N THR A 40 27.43 38.76 -3.05
CA THR A 40 28.80 38.41 -3.44
C THR A 40 28.73 37.17 -4.30
N ALA A 41 29.21 37.31 -5.54
CA ALA A 41 29.39 36.25 -6.51
C ALA A 41 30.78 35.65 -6.30
N HIS A 42 30.91 34.32 -6.36
CA HIS A 42 32.19 33.70 -6.72
C HIS A 42 31.98 32.58 -7.75
N GLN A 43 32.29 32.99 -8.98
CA GLN A 43 33.04 32.28 -10.04
C GLN A 43 33.11 30.76 -10.01
N PHE A 44 32.53 30.21 -11.07
CA PHE A 44 32.89 28.94 -11.70
C PHE A 44 34.34 28.97 -12.20
N HIS A 45 35.08 27.90 -11.94
CA HIS A 45 36.21 27.49 -12.77
C HIS A 45 36.02 26.03 -13.18
N THR A 46 35.82 25.86 -14.48
CA THR A 46 35.97 24.61 -15.24
C THR A 46 37.45 24.28 -15.38
N LEU A 47 37.83 23.02 -15.14
CA LEU A 47 39.05 22.44 -15.71
C LEU A 47 38.78 21.04 -16.24
N THR A 48 39.14 20.91 -17.50
CA THR A 48 39.08 19.78 -18.41
C THR A 48 40.26 18.83 -18.23
N GLY A 49 40.04 17.53 -18.40
CA GLY A 49 40.87 16.71 -19.30
C GLY A 49 42.00 15.85 -18.72
N ASN A 50 42.02 14.60 -19.22
CA ASN A 50 43.11 13.64 -19.38
C ASN A 50 43.42 12.65 -18.24
N GLY A 51 43.08 11.37 -18.45
CA GLY A 51 43.81 10.21 -17.89
C GLY A 51 44.98 9.80 -18.79
N PRO A 52 45.45 8.54 -18.81
CA PRO A 52 45.51 7.51 -17.75
C PRO A 52 46.96 6.96 -17.57
N LYS A 53 47.32 6.35 -16.42
CA LYS A 53 48.47 5.40 -16.35
C LYS A 53 48.22 4.28 -15.32
N SER A 54 48.75 3.13 -15.68
CA SER A 54 48.57 1.76 -15.19
C SER A 54 49.58 1.33 -14.11
N ALA A 55 49.38 0.09 -13.62
CA ALA A 55 50.25 -0.77 -12.78
C ALA A 55 50.12 -0.56 -11.26
N SER A 56 50.06 -1.59 -10.39
CA SER A 56 50.20 -3.04 -10.55
C SER A 56 49.58 -3.74 -9.33
N ASN A 57 49.25 -5.01 -9.53
CA ASN A 57 48.55 -5.90 -8.63
C ASN A 57 49.57 -6.78 -7.90
N THR A 58 50.03 -6.38 -6.70
CA THR A 58 50.75 -7.24 -5.72
C THR A 58 50.98 -6.45 -4.43
N GLN A 59 49.96 -6.41 -3.56
CA GLN A 59 50.13 -6.18 -2.12
C GLN A 59 48.89 -6.73 -1.40
N LEU A 60 48.70 -8.03 -1.59
CA LEU A 60 47.88 -8.88 -0.73
C LEU A 60 48.57 -9.02 0.64
N HIS A 61 47.74 -9.09 1.70
CA HIS A 61 47.87 -10.09 2.79
C HIS A 61 48.71 -9.83 4.07
N ALA A 62 48.88 -8.61 4.57
CA ALA A 62 49.57 -8.40 5.86
C ALA A 62 48.93 -7.40 6.84
N GLN A 63 47.60 -7.23 6.83
CA GLN A 63 46.96 -6.25 7.72
C GLN A 63 45.62 -6.68 8.34
N ILE A 64 45.40 -7.99 8.47
CA ILE A 64 44.27 -8.57 9.21
C ILE A 64 44.78 -9.80 9.97
N ARG A 65 45.53 -9.62 11.07
CA ARG A 65 45.78 -10.68 12.07
C ARG A 65 46.56 -10.29 13.36
N ALA A 66 46.61 -9.02 13.78
CA ALA A 66 47.40 -8.63 14.95
C ALA A 66 46.73 -7.59 15.89
N GLU A 67 45.42 -7.69 16.11
CA GLU A 67 44.73 -6.95 17.19
C GLU A 67 43.78 -7.86 17.98
N SER A 68 44.29 -9.02 18.39
CA SER A 68 43.68 -9.86 19.41
C SER A 68 44.76 -10.26 20.40
N LEU A 69 44.52 -9.96 21.68
CA LEU A 69 45.35 -10.17 22.86
C LEU A 69 46.24 -8.97 23.25
N TYR A 70 46.27 -8.70 24.55
CA TYR A 70 46.89 -7.57 25.26
C TYR A 70 46.09 -6.25 25.31
N PHE A 71 45.06 -6.19 26.17
CA PHE A 71 45.01 -5.17 27.26
C PHE A 71 43.85 -5.49 28.22
N LEU A 72 44.08 -6.45 29.12
CA LEU A 72 43.34 -6.52 30.38
C LEU A 72 44.21 -5.87 31.46
N ASP A 73 43.52 -5.16 32.35
CA ASP A 73 43.97 -4.78 33.69
C ASP A 73 44.79 -3.48 33.84
N ARG A 74 44.09 -2.33 33.95
CA ARG A 74 44.32 -1.34 35.02
C ARG A 74 43.05 -0.53 35.29
N ASN A 75 42.55 -0.71 36.50
CA ASN A 75 41.37 -0.05 37.06
C ASN A 75 41.81 1.21 37.83
N PRO A 76 41.32 2.44 37.51
CA PRO A 76 41.41 3.57 38.42
C PRO A 76 40.02 4.13 38.74
N LEU A 77 39.12 3.30 39.27
CA LEU A 77 37.98 3.79 40.04
C LEU A 77 38.44 4.17 41.45
N LYS A 78 38.82 5.44 41.66
CA LYS A 78 38.75 6.15 42.95
C LYS A 78 39.16 7.62 42.76
N LYS A 79 38.22 8.45 42.30
CA LYS A 79 38.00 9.88 42.62
C LYS A 79 37.26 10.58 41.48
N PHE A 80 35.95 10.37 41.42
CA PHE A 80 35.00 11.43 41.03
C PHE A 80 33.60 11.05 41.51
N VAL A 81 33.43 10.91 42.83
CA VAL A 81 32.11 10.85 43.44
C VAL A 81 31.62 12.29 43.58
N SER A 82 31.00 12.80 42.52
CA SER A 82 30.33 14.08 42.53
C SER A 82 29.18 14.08 41.51
N ARG A 83 28.00 13.72 42.05
CA ARG A 83 26.66 14.19 41.64
C ARG A 83 26.35 14.18 40.13
N PHE A 84 26.06 13.00 39.60
CA PHE A 84 24.98 12.87 38.64
C PHE A 84 23.99 11.83 39.14
N SER A 85 22.95 12.30 39.81
CA SER A 85 21.77 11.51 40.13
C SER A 85 21.01 11.19 38.84
N ALA A 86 21.51 10.23 38.06
CA ALA A 86 20.91 9.78 36.81
C ALA A 86 19.73 8.81 37.05
N SER A 87 18.85 9.11 38.01
CA SER A 87 17.75 8.23 38.40
C SER A 87 16.37 8.89 38.37
N ARG A 88 16.21 10.09 37.79
CA ARG A 88 14.89 10.76 37.69
C ARG A 88 14.51 11.33 36.33
N THR A 89 15.37 11.30 35.31
CA THR A 89 15.13 12.00 34.04
C THR A 89 14.54 11.15 32.91
N TYR A 90 14.44 9.82 33.08
CA TYR A 90 13.82 8.95 32.07
C TYR A 90 12.29 8.84 32.21
N ALA A 91 11.71 9.18 33.36
CA ALA A 91 10.32 8.88 33.67
C ALA A 91 9.27 9.84 33.07
N SER A 92 9.66 10.90 32.34
CA SER A 92 8.68 11.88 31.81
C SER A 92 9.04 12.55 30.49
N ARG A 93 9.98 12.02 29.71
CA ARG A 93 10.27 12.62 28.40
C ARG A 93 9.12 12.31 27.46
N LYS A 94 8.35 13.33 27.07
CA LYS A 94 7.36 13.21 25.99
C LYS A 94 8.12 12.86 24.70
N PHE A 95 7.73 11.77 24.05
CA PHE A 95 8.30 11.41 22.76
C PHE A 95 8.09 12.53 21.76
N THR A 96 9.16 12.85 21.04
CA THR A 96 9.12 13.73 19.89
C THR A 96 8.23 13.12 18.80
N ARG A 97 7.71 13.97 17.91
CA ARG A 97 6.93 13.51 16.75
C ARG A 97 7.71 12.47 15.91
N GLN A 98 9.01 12.69 15.72
CA GLN A 98 9.86 11.79 14.95
C GLN A 98 10.02 10.42 15.64
N GLU A 99 10.20 10.40 16.97
CA GLU A 99 10.26 9.14 17.73
C GLU A 99 8.97 8.34 17.57
N ARG A 100 7.80 8.97 17.67
CA ARG A 100 6.50 8.31 17.46
C ARG A 100 6.31 7.77 16.04
N ILE A 101 6.76 8.51 15.02
CA ILE A 101 6.74 8.07 13.62
C ILE A 101 7.64 6.84 13.45
N ASN A 102 8.85 6.89 13.99
CA ASN A 102 9.80 5.79 13.89
C ASN A 102 9.29 4.54 14.61
N GLU A 103 8.72 4.70 15.81
CA GLU A 103 8.10 3.62 16.57
C GLU A 103 6.94 2.97 15.80
N ALA A 104 6.04 3.77 15.22
CA ALA A 104 4.92 3.26 14.42
C ALA A 104 5.41 2.48 13.19
N ARG A 105 6.40 3.01 12.46
CA ARG A 105 7.02 2.33 11.30
C ARG A 105 7.69 1.02 11.69
N TYR A 106 8.47 1.05 12.77
CA TYR A 106 9.19 -0.12 13.27
C TYR A 106 8.21 -1.21 13.70
N THR A 107 7.16 -0.84 14.43
CA THR A 107 6.10 -1.77 14.85
C THR A 107 5.37 -2.37 13.65
N ALA A 108 4.97 -1.54 12.68
CA ALA A 108 4.30 -2.01 11.47
C ALA A 108 5.18 -2.96 10.66
N GLN A 109 6.48 -2.69 10.55
CA GLN A 109 7.43 -3.56 9.89
C GLN A 109 7.59 -4.89 10.66
N LEU A 110 7.82 -4.84 11.97
CA LEU A 110 8.00 -6.03 12.81
C LEU A 110 6.78 -6.94 12.80
N ASN A 111 5.57 -6.39 12.77
CA ASN A 111 4.36 -7.19 12.70
C ASN A 111 4.29 -7.95 11.38
N LEU A 112 4.61 -7.28 10.27
CA LEU A 112 4.64 -7.93 8.96
C LEU A 112 5.76 -8.98 8.87
N ASP A 113 6.95 -8.72 9.45
CA ASP A 113 8.04 -9.70 9.56
C ASP A 113 7.62 -10.96 10.33
N LYS A 114 6.90 -10.79 11.45
CA LYS A 114 6.39 -11.91 12.25
C LYS A 114 5.31 -12.70 11.51
N ILE A 115 4.42 -12.02 10.81
CA ILE A 115 3.39 -12.66 9.98
C ILE A 115 4.04 -13.43 8.84
N ASP A 116 5.02 -12.86 8.14
CA ASP A 116 5.79 -13.56 7.08
C ASP A 116 6.53 -14.78 7.63
N ALA A 117 7.13 -14.69 8.81
CA ALA A 117 7.80 -15.81 9.44
C ALA A 117 6.85 -16.96 9.83
N GLN A 118 5.60 -16.65 10.18
CA GLN A 118 4.61 -17.63 10.66
C GLN A 118 3.76 -18.23 9.53
N TYR A 119 3.38 -17.41 8.55
CA TYR A 119 2.43 -17.77 7.49
C TYR A 119 3.07 -17.81 6.09
N GLU A 120 4.36 -17.49 5.97
CA GLU A 120 5.12 -17.52 4.71
C GLU A 120 4.44 -16.71 3.58
N ILE A 121 3.87 -15.55 3.90
CA ILE A 121 3.09 -14.76 2.94
C ILE A 121 3.92 -14.24 1.76
N LEU A 122 5.25 -14.09 1.91
CA LEU A 122 6.17 -13.67 0.86
C LEU A 122 7.09 -14.85 0.49
N THR A 123 6.62 -15.69 -0.42
CA THR A 123 7.41 -16.79 -0.99
C THR A 123 8.00 -16.44 -2.37
N LYS A 124 8.86 -17.33 -2.89
CA LYS A 124 9.37 -17.26 -4.28
C LYS A 124 8.27 -17.31 -5.35
N LYS A 125 7.05 -17.74 -5.01
CA LYS A 125 5.92 -17.78 -5.94
C LYS A 125 5.25 -16.41 -6.09
N VAL A 126 5.35 -15.57 -5.06
CA VAL A 126 4.72 -14.24 -5.03
C VAL A 126 5.50 -13.29 -5.93
N THR A 127 4.81 -12.75 -6.93
CA THR A 127 5.37 -11.81 -7.90
C THR A 127 4.59 -10.50 -7.96
N LYS A 128 3.26 -10.57 -7.79
CA LYS A 128 2.36 -9.42 -7.86
C LYS A 128 1.75 -9.16 -6.49
N VAL A 129 1.98 -7.97 -5.94
CA VAL A 129 1.49 -7.58 -4.62
C VAL A 129 0.78 -6.24 -4.69
N VAL A 130 -0.38 -6.17 -4.03
CA VAL A 130 -1.13 -4.93 -3.84
C VAL A 130 -1.16 -4.59 -2.36
N ASP A 131 -0.77 -3.37 -2.00
CA ASP A 131 -0.75 -2.83 -0.64
C ASP A 131 -1.78 -1.71 -0.54
N VAL A 132 -2.86 -1.95 0.20
CA VAL A 132 -3.99 -1.04 0.39
C VAL A 132 -3.86 -0.31 1.73
N GLY A 133 -4.08 0.99 1.76
CA GLY A 133 -3.72 1.81 2.93
C GLY A 133 -2.21 2.00 3.02
N SER A 134 -1.56 2.12 1.86
CA SER A 134 -0.11 2.02 1.75
C SER A 134 0.62 3.20 2.40
N ALA A 135 0.04 4.41 2.47
CA ALA A 135 0.73 5.59 2.97
C ALA A 135 1.03 5.45 4.47
N PRO A 136 2.28 5.63 4.92
CA PRO A 136 3.39 6.37 4.27
C PRO A 136 4.39 5.51 3.47
N GLY A 137 4.03 4.28 3.15
CA GLY A 137 4.78 3.33 2.34
C GLY A 137 5.60 2.35 3.16
N THR A 138 5.26 2.12 4.43
CA THR A 138 6.03 1.21 5.31
C THR A 138 5.94 -0.23 4.83
N TRP A 139 4.72 -0.74 4.66
CA TRP A 139 4.47 -2.10 4.17
C TRP A 139 4.93 -2.25 2.73
N LEU A 140 4.57 -1.33 1.83
CA LEU A 140 5.07 -1.29 0.46
C LEU A 140 6.59 -1.40 0.35
N ARG A 141 7.33 -0.60 1.15
CA ARG A 141 8.79 -0.61 1.16
C ARG A 141 9.33 -1.94 1.71
N HIS A 142 8.73 -2.45 2.78
CA HIS A 142 9.11 -3.72 3.38
C HIS A 142 8.92 -4.88 2.39
N THR A 143 7.72 -5.03 1.85
CA THR A 143 7.35 -6.02 0.82
C THR A 143 8.30 -5.97 -0.37
N ARG A 144 8.55 -4.78 -0.92
CA ARG A 144 9.51 -4.60 -2.03
C ARG A 144 10.90 -5.11 -1.66
N ASN A 145 11.43 -4.73 -0.50
CA ASN A 145 12.75 -5.16 -0.05
C ASN A 145 12.82 -6.69 0.12
N ARG A 146 11.77 -7.28 0.67
CA ARG A 146 11.66 -8.72 0.87
C ARG A 146 11.63 -9.47 -0.46
N LEU A 147 10.85 -9.01 -1.43
CA LEU A 147 10.82 -9.57 -2.80
C LEU A 147 12.18 -9.46 -3.52
N LEU A 148 12.86 -8.31 -3.39
CA LEU A 148 14.21 -8.14 -3.96
C LEU A 148 15.19 -9.18 -3.40
N GLN A 149 15.13 -9.46 -2.10
CA GLN A 149 15.96 -10.48 -1.46
C GLN A 149 15.59 -11.89 -1.93
N ILE A 150 14.30 -12.25 -1.91
CA ILE A 150 13.81 -13.58 -2.28
C ILE A 150 14.16 -13.93 -3.73
N HIS A 151 14.09 -12.95 -4.63
CA HIS A 151 14.37 -13.13 -6.04
C HIS A 151 15.80 -12.79 -6.46
N ASN A 152 16.66 -12.37 -5.53
CA ASN A 152 18.04 -11.95 -5.80
C ASN A 152 18.13 -10.88 -6.90
N MET A 153 17.31 -9.83 -6.80
CA MET A 153 17.23 -8.75 -7.80
C MET A 153 17.73 -7.42 -7.25
N LYS A 154 18.20 -6.54 -8.15
CA LYS A 154 18.47 -5.13 -7.82
C LYS A 154 17.18 -4.32 -7.88
N HIS A 155 17.17 -3.16 -7.20
CA HIS A 155 16.03 -2.25 -7.16
C HIS A 155 15.52 -1.86 -8.56
N GLU A 156 16.43 -1.66 -9.50
CA GLU A 156 16.12 -1.27 -10.88
C GLU A 156 15.50 -2.40 -11.70
N GLU A 157 15.67 -3.65 -11.27
CA GLU A 157 15.27 -4.84 -12.04
C GLU A 157 13.99 -5.47 -11.52
N LEU A 158 13.46 -5.00 -10.38
CA LEU A 158 12.24 -5.54 -9.78
C LEU A 158 11.10 -5.63 -10.80
N HIS A 159 10.93 -4.57 -11.60
CA HIS A 159 9.88 -4.47 -12.61
C HIS A 159 9.94 -5.52 -13.71
N LYS A 160 11.06 -6.25 -13.88
CA LYS A 160 11.19 -7.33 -14.87
C LYS A 160 10.43 -8.59 -14.45
N LYS A 161 10.18 -8.76 -13.15
CA LYS A 161 9.60 -9.99 -12.59
C LYS A 161 8.46 -9.74 -11.61
N CYS A 162 8.57 -8.70 -10.78
CA CYS A 162 7.62 -8.40 -9.73
C CYS A 162 6.93 -7.07 -9.98
N THR A 163 5.68 -6.99 -9.52
CA THR A 163 4.84 -5.81 -9.59
C THR A 163 4.32 -5.54 -8.20
N VAL A 164 4.66 -4.37 -7.65
CA VAL A 164 4.22 -3.98 -6.31
C VAL A 164 3.48 -2.65 -6.43
N ILE A 165 2.20 -2.64 -6.06
CA ILE A 165 1.30 -1.50 -6.23
C ILE A 165 0.82 -1.05 -4.85
N GLY A 166 1.05 0.22 -4.50
CA GLY A 166 0.45 0.87 -3.34
C GLY A 166 -0.82 1.63 -3.71
N VAL A 167 -1.82 1.56 -2.85
CA VAL A 167 -3.10 2.27 -2.99
C VAL A 167 -3.41 2.97 -1.67
N ASP A 168 -3.71 4.26 -1.70
CA ASP A 168 -4.14 4.99 -0.50
C ASP A 168 -4.99 6.21 -0.87
N LEU A 169 -5.79 6.69 0.09
CA LEU A 169 -6.47 7.98 -0.03
C LEU A 169 -5.45 9.14 0.04
N LEU A 170 -4.39 8.99 0.82
CA LEU A 170 -3.30 9.93 0.95
C LEU A 170 -2.29 9.75 -0.18
N PHE A 171 -1.78 10.87 -0.71
CA PHE A 171 -0.66 10.80 -1.63
C PHE A 171 0.64 10.49 -0.89
N CYS A 172 1.41 9.52 -1.40
CA CYS A 172 2.76 9.21 -0.94
C CYS A 172 3.68 9.08 -2.16
N GLN A 173 4.95 9.44 -2.00
CA GLN A 173 5.93 9.19 -3.04
C GLN A 173 6.30 7.70 -3.03
N PRO A 174 6.02 6.93 -4.11
CA PRO A 174 6.32 5.51 -4.12
C PRO A 174 7.81 5.24 -3.90
N PRO A 175 8.16 4.22 -3.09
CA PRO A 175 9.51 3.66 -3.10
C PRO A 175 9.92 3.27 -4.53
N ARG A 176 11.21 3.46 -4.88
CA ARG A 176 11.75 3.07 -6.20
C ARG A 176 11.38 1.63 -6.55
N GLY A 177 10.93 1.42 -7.79
CA GLY A 177 10.51 0.11 -8.30
C GLY A 177 9.07 -0.29 -7.97
N THR A 178 8.31 0.55 -7.26
CA THR A 178 6.90 0.31 -6.94
C THR A 178 6.00 1.33 -7.65
N PHE A 179 4.74 0.95 -7.86
CA PHE A 179 3.71 1.84 -8.36
C PHE A 179 2.86 2.35 -7.20
N PHE A 180 2.26 3.52 -7.37
CA PHE A 180 1.35 4.08 -6.38
C PHE A 180 0.20 4.78 -7.08
N THR A 181 -1.03 4.52 -6.63
CA THR A 181 -2.22 5.24 -7.08
C THR A 181 -2.99 5.79 -5.88
N GLN A 182 -3.63 6.94 -6.08
CA GLN A 182 -4.47 7.56 -5.06
C GLN A 182 -5.92 7.14 -5.28
N GLY A 183 -6.59 6.65 -4.24
CA GLY A 183 -7.96 6.18 -4.36
C GLY A 183 -8.67 5.97 -3.04
N ASN A 184 -10.01 6.01 -3.10
CA ASN A 184 -10.86 5.68 -1.98
C ASN A 184 -11.23 4.19 -2.07
N ILE A 185 -10.88 3.39 -1.06
CA ILE A 185 -11.16 1.95 -1.07
C ILE A 185 -12.65 1.61 -1.19
N TYR A 186 -13.56 2.51 -0.77
CA TYR A 186 -15.00 2.31 -0.94
C TYR A 186 -15.50 2.57 -2.38
N SER A 187 -14.65 3.08 -3.27
CA SER A 187 -15.03 3.44 -4.64
C SER A 187 -14.73 2.32 -5.61
N GLN A 188 -15.73 1.93 -6.40
CA GLN A 188 -15.57 0.99 -7.51
C GLN A 188 -14.52 1.48 -8.52
N ASN A 189 -14.41 2.80 -8.73
CA ASN A 189 -13.41 3.38 -9.62
C ASN A 189 -11.98 3.06 -9.14
N THR A 190 -11.74 3.12 -7.83
CA THR A 190 -10.44 2.77 -7.26
C THR A 190 -10.14 1.28 -7.48
N HIS A 191 -11.14 0.40 -7.39
CA HIS A 191 -10.96 -1.03 -7.67
C HIS A 191 -10.60 -1.27 -9.13
N THR A 192 -11.31 -0.64 -10.06
CA THR A 192 -11.04 -0.71 -11.51
C THR A 192 -9.64 -0.18 -11.85
N GLN A 193 -9.20 0.91 -11.22
CA GLN A 193 -7.85 1.44 -11.44
C GLN A 193 -6.75 0.47 -10.99
N VAL A 194 -6.92 -0.19 -9.85
CA VAL A 194 -5.96 -1.20 -9.38
C VAL A 194 -5.90 -2.38 -10.33
N GLU A 195 -7.05 -2.85 -10.80
CA GLU A 195 -7.16 -3.90 -11.80
C GLU A 195 -6.46 -3.50 -13.10
N HIS A 196 -6.70 -2.28 -13.58
CA HIS A 196 -6.07 -1.74 -14.78
C HIS A 196 -4.53 -1.68 -14.66
N LEU A 197 -4.00 -1.24 -13.53
CA LEU A 197 -2.54 -1.21 -13.30
C LEU A 197 -1.92 -2.62 -13.31
N LEU A 198 -2.64 -3.62 -12.79
CA LEU A 198 -2.21 -5.01 -12.86
C LEU A 198 -2.23 -5.54 -14.30
N LYS A 199 -3.30 -5.27 -15.05
CA LYS A 199 -3.41 -5.61 -16.47
C LYS A 199 -2.30 -4.97 -17.29
N GLU A 200 -2.04 -3.69 -17.09
CA GLU A 200 -0.96 -2.97 -17.78
C GLU A 200 0.40 -3.58 -17.45
N SER A 201 0.65 -3.93 -16.18
CA SER A 201 1.89 -4.59 -15.80
C SER A 201 2.04 -5.97 -16.44
N ALA A 202 0.98 -6.78 -16.45
CA ALA A 202 1.00 -8.10 -17.07
C ALA A 202 1.26 -8.00 -18.58
N PHE A 203 0.61 -7.03 -19.25
CA PHE A 203 0.82 -6.73 -20.66
C PHE A 203 2.28 -6.36 -20.95
N ARG A 204 2.89 -5.48 -20.13
CA ARG A 204 4.31 -5.10 -20.28
C ARG A 204 5.24 -6.31 -20.16
N HIS A 205 4.99 -7.21 -19.20
CA HIS A 205 5.80 -8.43 -19.06
C HIS A 205 5.67 -9.37 -20.24
N LEU A 206 4.45 -9.54 -20.75
CA LEU A 206 4.19 -10.38 -21.91
C LEU A 206 4.86 -9.82 -23.17
N LYS A 207 4.76 -8.51 -23.41
CA LYS A 207 5.44 -7.82 -24.51
C LYS A 207 6.96 -8.03 -24.45
N GLN A 208 7.57 -7.90 -23.26
CA GLN A 208 9.02 -8.14 -23.09
C GLN A 208 9.44 -9.59 -23.38
N LYS A 209 8.62 -10.58 -23.02
CA LYS A 209 8.90 -11.99 -23.31
C LYS A 209 8.83 -12.26 -24.82
N LEU A 210 7.84 -11.69 -25.51
CA LEU A 210 7.69 -11.84 -26.95
C LEU A 210 8.85 -11.19 -27.72
N THR A 211 9.21 -9.95 -27.39
CA THR A 211 10.32 -9.25 -28.05
C THR A 211 11.69 -9.86 -27.74
N GLY A 212 11.86 -10.47 -26.56
CA GLY A 212 13.09 -11.17 -26.18
C GLY A 212 13.30 -12.51 -26.90
N ASN A 213 12.22 -13.20 -27.28
CA ASN A 213 12.28 -14.50 -27.98
C ASN A 213 12.34 -14.37 -29.51
N LEU A 214 11.76 -13.29 -30.08
CA LEU A 214 11.62 -13.11 -31.52
C LEU A 214 12.60 -12.05 -32.04
N GLY A 215 13.90 -12.33 -31.92
CA GLY A 215 14.99 -11.42 -32.28
C GLY A 215 14.71 -10.62 -33.56
N THR A 216 14.68 -9.29 -33.40
CA THR A 216 14.61 -8.29 -34.49
C THR A 216 13.50 -8.55 -35.52
N LEU A 217 12.25 -8.29 -35.14
CA LEU A 217 11.24 -7.86 -36.10
C LEU A 217 10.87 -6.40 -35.86
N ASP A 218 10.57 -5.75 -36.97
CA ASP A 218 10.69 -4.34 -37.28
C ASP A 218 10.12 -3.35 -36.24
N ASN A 219 10.91 -2.32 -35.90
CA ASN A 219 10.59 -1.27 -34.92
C ASN A 219 9.43 -0.34 -35.35
N SER A 220 8.78 -0.62 -36.48
CA SER A 220 7.78 0.22 -37.12
C SER A 220 6.34 -0.06 -36.63
N ALA A 221 6.03 -1.27 -36.15
CA ALA A 221 4.70 -1.64 -35.64
C ALA A 221 4.52 -1.45 -34.12
N PHE A 222 5.61 -1.17 -33.38
CA PHE A 222 5.62 -1.24 -31.90
C PHE A 222 6.03 0.05 -31.19
N SER A 223 6.14 1.17 -31.93
CA SER A 223 6.48 2.49 -31.39
C SER A 223 5.30 3.18 -30.68
N ASP A 224 4.69 2.51 -29.69
CA ASP A 224 3.75 3.12 -28.72
C ASP A 224 4.47 4.02 -27.69
N MET A 225 5.62 4.58 -28.05
CA MET A 225 6.45 5.37 -27.13
C MET A 225 5.86 6.75 -26.83
N GLU A 226 4.73 7.15 -27.43
CA GLU A 226 4.07 8.43 -27.12
C GLU A 226 2.53 8.38 -27.18
N VAL A 227 1.90 7.28 -26.78
CA VAL A 227 0.45 7.34 -26.52
C VAL A 227 0.24 8.15 -25.22
N SER A 228 -0.14 9.42 -25.38
CA SER A 228 -0.52 10.35 -24.31
C SER A 228 -1.38 9.65 -23.25
N TYR A 229 -1.12 9.96 -21.98
CA TYR A 229 -1.84 9.41 -20.81
C TYR A 229 -3.38 9.49 -20.99
N ILE A 230 -3.86 10.51 -21.71
CA ILE A 230 -5.27 10.75 -22.03
C ILE A 230 -5.84 9.72 -23.04
N GLN A 231 -5.06 9.30 -24.03
CA GLN A 231 -5.50 8.27 -24.99
C GLN A 231 -5.52 6.88 -24.35
N LYS A 232 -4.63 6.63 -23.37
CA LYS A 232 -4.60 5.35 -22.63
C LYS A 232 -5.83 5.18 -21.74
N GLU A 233 -6.28 6.24 -21.05
CA GLU A 233 -7.51 6.21 -20.24
C GLU A 233 -8.78 5.94 -21.09
N ALA A 234 -8.81 6.38 -22.35
CA ALA A 234 -9.94 6.12 -23.24
C ALA A 234 -10.00 4.67 -23.79
N ASN A 235 -8.92 3.90 -23.64
CA ASN A 235 -8.69 2.65 -24.36
C ASN A 235 -8.74 1.40 -23.46
N GLU A 236 -9.54 1.40 -22.39
CA GLU A 236 -9.73 0.23 -21.51
C GLU A 236 -10.15 -1.03 -22.30
N ALA A 237 -11.09 -0.89 -23.25
CA ALA A 237 -11.52 -1.98 -24.12
C ALA A 237 -10.40 -2.48 -25.07
N GLN A 238 -9.48 -1.59 -25.47
CA GLN A 238 -8.35 -1.95 -26.31
C GLN A 238 -7.29 -2.74 -25.53
N LEU A 239 -7.10 -2.47 -24.23
CA LEU A 239 -6.19 -3.27 -23.40
C LEU A 239 -6.70 -4.70 -23.23
N ASP A 240 -8.00 -4.87 -22.95
CA ASP A 240 -8.61 -6.20 -22.86
C ASP A 240 -8.56 -6.92 -24.21
N ALA A 241 -8.79 -6.21 -25.33
CA ALA A 241 -8.67 -6.78 -26.67
C ALA A 241 -7.23 -7.13 -27.05
N SER A 242 -6.25 -6.31 -26.65
CA SER A 242 -4.82 -6.55 -26.91
C SER A 242 -4.27 -7.69 -26.06
N LEU A 243 -4.68 -7.79 -24.79
CA LEU A 243 -4.41 -8.95 -23.94
C LEU A 243 -5.00 -10.22 -24.54
N SER A 244 -6.25 -10.16 -25.02
CA SER A 244 -6.93 -11.29 -25.64
C SER A 244 -6.29 -11.69 -26.98
N GLY A 245 -5.90 -10.71 -27.81
CA GLY A 245 -5.24 -10.94 -29.10
C GLY A 245 -3.85 -11.56 -28.96
N LEU A 246 -3.03 -11.04 -28.04
CA LEU A 246 -1.71 -11.60 -27.74
C LEU A 246 -1.80 -12.97 -27.05
N ALA A 247 -2.82 -13.18 -26.21
CA ALA A 247 -3.13 -14.50 -25.66
C ALA A 247 -3.52 -15.49 -26.77
N GLY A 248 -4.25 -15.03 -27.79
CA GLY A 248 -4.57 -15.80 -28.99
C GLY A 248 -3.34 -16.19 -29.81
N GLU A 249 -2.43 -15.24 -30.07
CA GLU A 249 -1.17 -15.52 -30.79
C GLU A 249 -0.26 -16.51 -30.02
N LEU A 250 -0.27 -16.48 -28.69
CA LEU A 250 0.42 -17.47 -27.85
C LEU A 250 -0.33 -18.82 -27.79
N GLY A 251 -1.65 -18.79 -27.94
CA GLY A 251 -2.56 -19.93 -27.89
C GLY A 251 -2.59 -20.79 -29.16
N ASP A 252 -2.23 -20.23 -30.32
CA ASP A 252 -2.12 -20.97 -31.59
C ASP A 252 -1.04 -22.08 -31.57
N LEU A 253 -0.20 -22.13 -30.51
CA LEU A 253 0.77 -23.20 -30.28
C LEU A 253 0.30 -24.34 -29.36
N ALA A 254 -0.93 -24.26 -28.82
CA ALA A 254 -1.76 -25.30 -28.21
C ALA A 254 -2.50 -24.73 -26.98
N LEU A 255 -3.84 -24.89 -26.93
CA LEU A 255 -4.60 -25.64 -25.90
C LEU A 255 -6.09 -25.20 -25.80
N THR A 256 -6.88 -26.07 -25.15
CA THR A 256 -8.35 -26.05 -24.88
C THR A 256 -8.90 -24.84 -24.11
N GLU A 257 -10.22 -24.60 -24.18
CA GLU A 257 -10.97 -23.48 -23.55
C GLU A 257 -10.61 -23.19 -22.09
N SER A 258 -10.28 -24.21 -21.30
CA SER A 258 -9.83 -24.09 -19.90
C SER A 258 -8.55 -23.25 -19.72
N ASN A 259 -7.68 -23.16 -20.72
CA ASN A 259 -6.43 -22.39 -20.66
C ASN A 259 -6.63 -20.92 -21.05
N PHE A 260 -7.71 -20.59 -21.76
CA PHE A 260 -8.08 -19.21 -22.08
C PHE A 260 -8.51 -18.44 -20.82
N ASP A 261 -9.26 -19.09 -19.92
CA ASP A 261 -9.64 -18.50 -18.62
C ASP A 261 -8.41 -18.23 -17.73
N ILE A 262 -7.40 -19.11 -17.77
CA ILE A 262 -6.14 -18.90 -17.05
C ILE A 262 -5.43 -17.64 -17.57
N LEU A 263 -5.39 -17.46 -18.89
CA LEU A 263 -4.78 -16.28 -19.50
C LEU A 263 -5.50 -14.98 -19.11
N LYS A 264 -6.84 -15.01 -19.05
CA LYS A 264 -7.69 -13.89 -18.62
C LYS A 264 -7.37 -13.41 -17.20
N HIS A 265 -7.02 -14.32 -16.29
CA HIS A 265 -6.76 -14.00 -14.88
C HIS A 265 -5.26 -13.86 -14.53
N THR A 266 -4.35 -13.97 -15.50
CA THR A 266 -2.89 -13.90 -15.28
C THR A 266 -2.42 -12.59 -14.63
N PHE A 267 -3.19 -11.51 -14.80
CA PHE A 267 -2.85 -10.21 -14.23
C PHE A 267 -3.09 -10.13 -12.72
N GLN A 268 -3.91 -11.02 -12.15
CA GLN A 268 -4.31 -10.97 -10.74
C GLN A 268 -3.09 -11.06 -9.80
N ALA A 269 -3.21 -10.38 -8.67
CA ALA A 269 -2.20 -10.34 -7.63
C ALA A 269 -2.10 -11.68 -6.89
N ASP A 270 -0.90 -12.02 -6.44
CA ASP A 270 -0.63 -13.22 -5.64
C ASP A 270 -0.88 -12.95 -4.14
N LEU A 271 -0.66 -11.71 -3.71
CA LEU A 271 -0.81 -11.25 -2.33
C LEU A 271 -1.49 -9.87 -2.32
N VAL A 272 -2.49 -9.71 -1.46
CA VAL A 272 -3.07 -8.40 -1.12
C VAL A 272 -2.81 -8.13 0.36
N LEU A 273 -2.23 -6.98 0.67
CA LEU A 273 -2.01 -6.47 2.02
C LEU A 273 -2.93 -5.28 2.25
N SER A 274 -3.45 -5.13 3.46
CA SER A 274 -4.25 -3.98 3.85
C SER A 274 -3.85 -3.45 5.24
N ASP A 275 -3.29 -2.25 5.27
CA ASP A 275 -2.97 -1.47 6.49
C ASP A 275 -3.92 -0.27 6.63
N LEU A 276 -5.19 -0.47 6.27
CA LEU A 276 -6.22 0.57 6.39
C LEU A 276 -6.50 0.89 7.86
N GLY A 277 -6.60 2.17 8.19
CA GLY A 277 -6.82 2.56 9.57
C GLY A 277 -6.61 4.03 9.85
N THR A 278 -6.09 4.28 11.05
CA THR A 278 -5.81 5.64 11.51
C THR A 278 -4.68 6.26 10.69
N THR A 279 -4.87 7.53 10.36
CA THR A 279 -3.94 8.28 9.52
C THR A 279 -2.56 8.42 10.18
N PRO A 280 -1.48 8.23 9.41
CA PRO A 280 -0.14 8.34 9.96
C PRO A 280 0.13 9.77 10.43
N LEU A 281 1.01 9.91 11.43
CA LEU A 281 1.54 11.21 11.78
C LEU A 281 2.30 11.77 10.59
N GLN A 282 1.95 12.99 10.17
CA GLN A 282 2.64 13.68 9.07
C GLN A 282 4.15 13.73 9.37
N GLU A 283 5.00 13.51 8.37
CA GLU A 283 6.43 13.30 8.59
C GLU A 283 7.24 14.59 8.61
N SER A 284 6.92 15.50 7.70
CA SER A 284 7.65 16.75 7.49
C SER A 284 6.69 17.89 7.19
N GLY A 285 7.18 19.12 7.25
CA GLY A 285 6.42 20.33 6.94
C GLY A 285 5.44 20.78 8.02
N PHE A 286 4.75 21.88 7.71
CA PHE A 286 3.74 22.49 8.58
C PHE A 286 2.47 21.63 8.64
N HIS A 287 1.75 21.69 9.75
CA HIS A 287 0.53 20.94 9.96
C HIS A 287 -0.46 21.12 8.79
N ASN A 288 -0.87 20.01 8.17
CA ASN A 288 -1.80 19.99 7.06
C ASN A 288 -2.98 19.05 7.38
N ASN A 289 -4.20 19.59 7.37
CA ASN A 289 -5.43 18.81 7.57
C ASN A 289 -5.62 17.73 6.49
N THR A 290 -5.12 17.94 5.27
CA THR A 290 -5.22 16.94 4.19
C THR A 290 -4.48 15.65 4.56
N LEU A 291 -3.34 15.76 5.25
CA LEU A 291 -2.51 14.61 5.63
C LEU A 291 -2.89 14.06 7.01
N SER A 292 -3.15 14.95 7.96
CA SER A 292 -3.48 14.55 9.34
C SER A 292 -4.94 14.12 9.51
N LYS A 293 -5.84 14.69 8.70
CA LYS A 293 -7.30 14.60 8.81
C LYS A 293 -7.95 14.48 7.42
N PRO A 294 -7.52 13.54 6.55
CA PRO A 294 -8.03 13.40 5.19
C PRO A 294 -9.56 13.28 5.13
N PHE A 295 -10.14 12.63 6.13
CA PHE A 295 -11.57 12.39 6.27
C PHE A 295 -12.39 13.63 6.65
N ILE A 296 -11.78 14.72 7.15
CA ILE A 296 -12.51 15.93 7.56
C ILE A 296 -13.03 16.71 6.34
N ARG A 297 -12.36 16.61 5.19
CA ARG A 297 -12.85 17.24 3.96
C ARG A 297 -14.07 16.52 3.38
N SER A 298 -14.39 15.34 3.88
CA SER A 298 -15.54 14.55 3.46
C SER A 298 -16.81 14.92 4.22
N SER A 299 -17.02 16.19 4.59
CA SER A 299 -18.26 16.66 5.23
C SER A 299 -19.53 16.34 4.41
N GLN A 300 -19.37 16.10 3.11
CA GLN A 300 -20.43 15.68 2.20
C GLN A 300 -20.71 14.16 2.24
N ASN A 301 -19.73 13.33 2.66
CA ASN A 301 -19.82 11.87 2.67
C ASN A 301 -19.62 11.33 4.09
N LYS A 302 -20.74 11.06 4.79
CA LYS A 302 -20.73 10.54 6.17
C LYS A 302 -19.86 9.29 6.33
N MET A 303 -19.87 8.39 5.35
CA MET A 303 -19.10 7.13 5.37
C MET A 303 -17.59 7.36 5.50
N LEU A 304 -17.08 8.38 4.83
CA LEU A 304 -15.65 8.72 4.88
C LEU A 304 -15.24 9.32 6.22
N ARG A 305 -16.19 9.82 7.03
CA ARG A 305 -15.91 10.36 8.37
C ARG A 305 -15.89 9.28 9.45
N LEU A 306 -16.44 8.09 9.17
CA LEU A 306 -16.55 7.01 10.16
C LEU A 306 -15.22 6.60 10.80
N PRO A 307 -14.07 6.54 10.10
CA PRO A 307 -12.79 6.25 10.74
C PRO A 307 -12.40 7.22 11.87
N TRP A 308 -12.98 8.43 11.88
CA TRP A 308 -12.77 9.41 12.95
C TRP A 308 -13.81 9.28 14.07
N ASP A 309 -15.08 9.10 13.73
CA ASP A 309 -16.17 9.07 14.71
C ASP A 309 -16.30 7.71 15.42
N PHE A 310 -16.11 6.62 14.68
CA PHE A 310 -16.29 5.23 15.13
C PHE A 310 -15.15 4.35 14.57
N PRO A 311 -13.91 4.53 15.06
CA PRO A 311 -12.73 3.86 14.49
C PRO A 311 -12.83 2.33 14.51
N GLU A 312 -13.50 1.76 15.52
CA GLU A 312 -13.70 0.31 15.67
C GLU A 312 -14.52 -0.29 14.54
N LYS A 313 -15.72 0.27 14.32
CA LYS A 313 -16.65 -0.14 13.27
C LYS A 313 -16.09 0.15 11.89
N ALA A 314 -15.51 1.34 11.71
CA ALA A 314 -14.90 1.73 10.45
C ALA A 314 -13.73 0.81 10.05
N SER A 315 -13.00 0.23 11.02
CA SER A 315 -11.93 -0.71 10.71
C SER A 315 -12.47 -2.01 10.10
N ILE A 316 -13.64 -2.47 10.52
CA ILE A 316 -14.34 -3.63 9.95
C ILE A 316 -14.85 -3.26 8.55
N ASP A 317 -15.52 -2.11 8.40
CA ASP A 317 -16.02 -1.64 7.10
C ASP A 317 -14.91 -1.50 6.05
N MET A 318 -13.74 -0.99 6.44
CA MET A 318 -12.58 -0.86 5.56
C MET A 318 -12.03 -2.24 5.15
N ALA A 319 -12.03 -3.22 6.05
CA ALA A 319 -11.61 -4.58 5.75
C ALA A 319 -12.58 -5.27 4.77
N GLU A 320 -13.88 -5.01 4.89
CA GLU A 320 -14.88 -5.51 3.93
C GLU A 320 -14.74 -4.86 2.55
N ALA A 321 -14.44 -3.56 2.50
CA ALA A 321 -14.14 -2.88 1.25
C ALA A 321 -12.87 -3.46 0.58
N ALA A 322 -11.85 -3.80 1.37
CA ALA A 322 -10.66 -4.50 0.87
C ALA A 322 -10.96 -5.94 0.42
N LEU A 323 -11.88 -6.65 1.10
CA LEU A 323 -12.36 -7.97 0.65
C LEU A 323 -13.06 -7.89 -0.71
N LEU A 324 -13.88 -6.86 -0.93
CA LEU A 324 -14.51 -6.61 -2.23
C LEU A 324 -13.48 -6.40 -3.35
N LEU A 325 -12.40 -5.66 -3.08
CA LEU A 325 -11.29 -5.48 -4.01
C LEU A 325 -10.63 -6.83 -4.34
N CYS A 326 -10.39 -7.68 -3.34
CA CYS A 326 -9.80 -9.00 -3.54
C CYS A 326 -10.62 -9.88 -4.50
N GLY A 327 -11.92 -9.61 -4.65
CA GLY A 327 -12.79 -10.36 -5.55
C GLY A 327 -12.37 -10.33 -7.02
N SER A 328 -11.93 -9.18 -7.54
CA SER A 328 -11.42 -9.07 -8.90
C SER A 328 -9.89 -9.09 -8.98
N VAL A 329 -9.21 -8.61 -7.93
CA VAL A 329 -7.76 -8.37 -7.95
C VAL A 329 -6.93 -9.57 -7.51
N LEU A 330 -7.40 -10.41 -6.58
CA LEU A 330 -6.59 -11.49 -6.02
C LEU A 330 -6.79 -12.80 -6.80
N THR A 331 -5.69 -13.48 -7.12
CA THR A 331 -5.70 -14.75 -7.85
C THR A 331 -6.23 -15.90 -7.01
N LYS A 332 -6.67 -16.99 -7.67
CA LYS A 332 -6.99 -18.25 -6.98
C LYS A 332 -5.75 -18.81 -6.29
N GLY A 333 -5.90 -19.26 -5.05
CA GLY A 333 -4.79 -19.67 -4.19
C GLY A 333 -3.99 -18.49 -3.62
N GLY A 334 -4.36 -17.24 -3.94
CA GLY A 334 -3.71 -16.05 -3.41
C GLY A 334 -3.99 -15.84 -1.92
N THR A 335 -3.14 -15.05 -1.28
CA THR A 335 -3.22 -14.72 0.16
C THR A 335 -3.69 -13.29 0.36
N PHE A 336 -4.51 -13.06 1.38
CA PHE A 336 -4.97 -11.74 1.80
C PHE A 336 -4.66 -11.52 3.28
N VAL A 337 -3.94 -10.45 3.59
CA VAL A 337 -3.65 -10.03 4.96
C VAL A 337 -4.25 -8.67 5.20
N VAL A 338 -5.16 -8.59 6.17
CA VAL A 338 -5.80 -7.32 6.55
C VAL A 338 -5.58 -7.01 8.01
N ARG A 339 -5.16 -5.77 8.27
CA ARG A 339 -5.08 -5.22 9.61
C ARG A 339 -6.39 -4.51 9.94
N LEU A 340 -6.92 -4.84 11.11
CA LEU A 340 -7.92 -4.07 11.82
C LEU A 340 -7.18 -3.15 12.80
N SER A 341 -7.06 -1.87 12.45
CA SER A 341 -6.27 -0.89 13.20
C SER A 341 -6.76 -0.66 14.63
N MET A 342 -8.06 -0.79 14.85
CA MET A 342 -8.69 -0.75 16.15
C MET A 342 -9.97 -1.57 16.04
N VAL A 343 -10.13 -2.58 16.88
CA VAL A 343 -11.34 -3.40 16.94
C VAL A 343 -11.61 -3.79 18.37
N ASP A 344 -12.89 -3.86 18.75
CA ASP A 344 -13.30 -4.54 19.98
C ASP A 344 -13.37 -6.05 19.72
N LEU A 345 -12.56 -6.82 20.46
CA LEU A 345 -12.52 -8.28 20.33
C LEU A 345 -13.83 -8.99 20.69
N SER A 346 -14.73 -8.32 21.43
CA SER A 346 -16.04 -8.85 21.81
C SER A 346 -17.16 -8.47 20.82
N ASP A 347 -16.82 -7.73 19.76
CA ASP A 347 -17.80 -7.26 18.77
C ASP A 347 -18.31 -8.42 17.89
N PRO A 348 -19.63 -8.67 17.84
CA PRO A 348 -20.19 -9.71 16.97
C PRO A 348 -19.96 -9.45 15.48
N GLU A 349 -19.71 -8.20 15.05
CA GLU A 349 -19.37 -7.89 13.65
C GLU A 349 -18.02 -8.49 13.24
N LEU A 350 -17.11 -8.71 14.19
CA LEU A 350 -15.83 -9.37 13.91
C LEU A 350 -16.04 -10.83 13.50
N GLU A 351 -16.97 -11.54 14.15
CA GLU A 351 -17.35 -12.90 13.75
C GLU A 351 -18.06 -12.93 12.40
N LEU A 352 -18.86 -11.90 12.09
CA LEU A 352 -19.51 -11.78 10.78
C LEU A 352 -18.47 -11.59 9.67
N LEU A 353 -17.48 -10.70 9.89
CA LEU A 353 -16.37 -10.51 8.96
C LEU A 353 -15.60 -11.83 8.73
N GLU A 354 -15.30 -12.57 9.79
CA GLU A 354 -14.61 -13.86 9.69
C GLU A 354 -15.42 -14.87 8.87
N LYS A 355 -16.73 -14.98 9.08
CA LYS A 355 -17.62 -15.82 8.27
C LYS A 355 -17.58 -15.42 6.80
N ARG A 356 -17.61 -14.12 6.49
CA ARG A 356 -17.51 -13.60 5.12
C ARG A 356 -16.16 -13.96 4.47
N LEU A 357 -15.08 -13.87 5.23
CA LEU A 357 -13.74 -14.28 4.75
C LEU A 357 -13.69 -15.79 4.50
N LEU A 358 -14.27 -16.62 5.35
CA LEU A 358 -14.30 -18.09 5.18
C LEU A 358 -15.09 -18.55 3.94
N LEU A 359 -16.04 -17.74 3.45
CA LEU A 359 -16.71 -17.99 2.17
C LEU A 359 -15.78 -17.80 0.97
N VAL A 360 -14.77 -16.95 1.09
CA VAL A 360 -13.85 -16.58 0.01
C VAL A 360 -12.54 -17.38 0.06
N PHE A 361 -12.06 -17.67 1.27
CA PHE A 361 -10.77 -18.29 1.54
C PHE A 361 -10.93 -19.67 2.14
N GLU A 362 -9.91 -20.51 1.99
CA GLU A 362 -9.89 -21.86 2.58
C GLU A 362 -9.63 -21.80 4.09
N SER A 363 -8.65 -20.99 4.51
CA SER A 363 -8.30 -20.76 5.91
C SER A 363 -8.34 -19.27 6.24
N VAL A 364 -8.79 -18.95 7.45
CA VAL A 364 -8.75 -17.61 8.03
C VAL A 364 -8.22 -17.73 9.45
N SER A 365 -7.16 -16.98 9.76
CA SER A 365 -6.51 -16.97 11.08
C SER A 365 -6.48 -15.55 11.64
N ARG A 366 -6.78 -15.42 12.93
CA ARG A 366 -6.56 -14.18 13.67
C ARG A 366 -5.15 -14.14 14.23
N TRP A 367 -4.50 -12.98 14.16
CA TRP A 367 -3.17 -12.76 14.71
C TRP A 367 -3.07 -11.41 15.43
N SER A 368 -2.36 -11.37 16.54
CA SER A 368 -2.08 -10.14 17.29
C SER A 368 -0.67 -10.21 17.89
N ASP A 369 -0.03 -9.07 18.04
CA ASP A 369 1.33 -8.95 18.59
C ASP A 369 1.44 -9.46 20.03
N ASN A 370 0.37 -9.32 20.79
CA ASN A 370 0.24 -9.77 22.18
C ASN A 370 -0.34 -11.20 22.31
N GLY A 371 -0.60 -11.87 21.18
CA GLY A 371 -1.14 -13.24 21.11
C GLY A 371 -2.62 -13.39 21.46
N ARG A 372 -3.29 -12.34 21.96
CA ARG A 372 -4.72 -12.38 22.28
C ARG A 372 -5.54 -11.99 21.05
N THR A 373 -6.48 -12.84 20.65
CA THR A 373 -7.31 -12.65 19.44
C THR A 373 -8.82 -12.72 19.73
N HIS A 374 -9.19 -13.08 20.96
CA HIS A 374 -10.57 -13.18 21.44
C HIS A 374 -10.66 -12.59 22.85
N SER A 375 -11.84 -12.08 23.20
CA SER A 375 -12.15 -11.55 24.54
C SER A 375 -13.66 -11.52 24.72
N ASP A 376 -14.16 -12.00 25.86
CA ASP A 376 -15.59 -11.91 26.20
C ASP A 376 -15.97 -10.51 26.70
N THR A 377 -14.98 -9.73 27.14
CA THR A 377 -15.16 -8.35 27.59
C THR A 377 -14.67 -7.36 26.54
N PRO A 378 -15.28 -6.16 26.45
CA PRO A 378 -14.85 -5.10 25.53
C PRO A 378 -13.37 -4.81 25.65
N ARG A 379 -12.63 -4.99 24.55
CA ARG A 379 -11.19 -4.79 24.51
C ARG A 379 -10.75 -4.31 23.14
N HIS A 380 -10.31 -3.06 23.11
CA HIS A 380 -9.82 -2.41 21.89
C HIS A 380 -8.34 -2.73 21.67
N GLN A 381 -8.01 -3.25 20.50
CA GLN A 381 -6.62 -3.46 20.09
C GLN A 381 -6.48 -3.56 18.57
N ASN A 382 -5.23 -3.62 18.10
CA ASN A 382 -4.93 -4.02 16.73
C ASN A 382 -5.12 -5.54 16.58
N LEU A 383 -5.72 -5.95 15.47
CA LEU A 383 -5.88 -7.35 15.10
C LEU A 383 -5.54 -7.53 13.62
N PHE A 384 -5.01 -8.68 13.24
CA PHE A 384 -4.72 -9.03 11.86
C PHE A 384 -5.53 -10.28 11.50
N MET A 385 -6.11 -10.29 10.31
CA MET A 385 -6.77 -11.46 9.72
C MET A 385 -5.89 -11.91 8.56
N ILE A 386 -5.38 -13.14 8.65
CA ILE A 386 -4.58 -13.79 7.60
C ILE A 386 -5.51 -14.78 6.92
N CYS A 387 -5.76 -14.56 5.63
CA CYS A 387 -6.65 -15.38 4.83
C CYS A 387 -5.84 -16.04 3.71
N GLU A 388 -5.77 -17.36 3.70
CA GLU A 388 -4.94 -18.11 2.75
C GLU A 388 -5.81 -18.86 1.75
N ASN A 389 -5.22 -19.14 0.59
CA ASN A 389 -5.83 -19.91 -0.48
C ASN A 389 -7.23 -19.43 -0.88
N LYS A 390 -7.31 -18.27 -1.57
CA LYS A 390 -8.57 -17.82 -2.19
C LYS A 390 -9.16 -18.94 -3.07
N ARG A 391 -10.44 -19.28 -2.86
CA ARG A 391 -11.09 -20.47 -3.44
C ARG A 391 -11.21 -20.38 -4.97
N ASP A 392 -11.67 -19.24 -5.48
CA ASP A 392 -11.97 -19.03 -6.91
C ASP A 392 -11.43 -17.69 -7.42
N HIS A 393 -11.29 -17.56 -8.75
CA HIS A 393 -10.80 -16.33 -9.40
C HIS A 393 -11.75 -15.15 -9.25
N MET A 394 -13.06 -15.42 -9.22
CA MET A 394 -14.14 -14.44 -9.04
C MET A 394 -14.95 -14.79 -7.79
N ILE A 395 -15.46 -13.76 -7.12
CA ILE A 395 -16.30 -13.92 -5.93
C ILE A 395 -17.73 -13.52 -6.28
N ASP A 396 -18.72 -14.31 -5.86
CA ASP A 396 -20.11 -13.84 -5.81
C ASP A 396 -20.31 -12.87 -4.65
N LYS A 397 -20.25 -11.58 -4.96
CA LYS A 397 -20.42 -10.49 -3.98
C LYS A 397 -21.80 -10.55 -3.31
N TYR A 398 -22.83 -11.06 -3.98
CA TYR A 398 -24.18 -11.13 -3.40
C TYR A 398 -24.26 -12.21 -2.33
N GLU A 399 -23.65 -13.37 -2.57
CA GLU A 399 -23.57 -14.47 -1.60
C GLU A 399 -22.75 -14.07 -0.38
N VAL A 400 -21.54 -13.52 -0.59
CA VAL A 400 -20.65 -13.15 0.51
C VAL A 400 -21.29 -12.11 1.43
N PHE A 401 -21.99 -11.13 0.87
CA PHE A 401 -22.59 -10.05 1.66
C PHE A 401 -24.06 -10.31 2.03
N GLY A 402 -24.65 -11.42 1.61
CA GLY A 402 -26.04 -11.78 1.88
C GLY A 402 -27.05 -10.81 1.28
N VAL A 403 -26.73 -10.19 0.14
CA VAL A 403 -27.57 -9.19 -0.53
C VAL A 403 -28.43 -9.89 -1.57
N ALA A 404 -29.75 -9.66 -1.54
CA ALA A 404 -30.66 -10.21 -2.53
C ALA A 404 -30.30 -9.67 -3.93
N ARG A 405 -30.27 -10.56 -4.93
CA ARG A 405 -30.13 -10.16 -6.33
C ARG A 405 -31.43 -9.46 -6.75
N GLU A 406 -31.33 -8.25 -7.27
CA GLU A 406 -32.48 -7.65 -7.94
C GLU A 406 -32.82 -8.51 -9.17
N PRO A 407 -34.11 -8.84 -9.39
CA PRO A 407 -34.52 -9.52 -10.61
C PRO A 407 -34.14 -8.63 -11.80
N GLN A 408 -33.37 -9.18 -12.75
CA GLN A 408 -33.06 -8.45 -13.97
C GLN A 408 -34.38 -8.19 -14.72
N VAL A 409 -34.72 -6.91 -14.89
CA VAL A 409 -35.92 -6.43 -15.59
C VAL A 409 -35.65 -6.38 -17.08
#